data_AF-A0A9P4YE76-F1
#
_entry.id   AF-A0A9P4YE76-F1
#
_cell.length_a   1.000
_cell.length_b   1.000
_cell.length_c   1.000
_cell.angle_alpha   90.00
_cell.angle_beta   90.00
_cell.angle_gamma   90.00
#
_symmetry.space_group_name_H-M   'P 1'
#
loop_
_entity.id
_entity.type
_entity.pdbx_description
1 polymer ?
#
loop_
_entity_poly.entity_id
_entity_poly.type
_entity_poly.pdbx_seq_one_letter_code
_entity_poly.pdbx_strand_id
1 'polypeptide(L)'
;MILHMGGTFAGDGGKPATLDRFRANYVLLSPSIKRRLVLENDDVSWSVHDLLPVCEELNIPLVLDYHHHNIIFDADKCREGTLDISQPEISARIAATWTRKGIKQKMHYSEPCPGAVSGHDRRKHSPRVATLPPCPPDMDLMIEAKDKEQAVFDLMRRFKLPGHEKIADVIPHMREDQDRPAKKAKKASPKKRKVKSTDGEDEAAGDGGKKETAEPAPADSALVVSPEDFGMGGPLGRVYWPVGFDAWLEPKKKEKKGGKEKEEKTKGGKKAVDQSTTEG
;
A
#
# COMPACT_ATOMS: atom_id res chain seq x y z
N MET A 1 3.16 19.80 -10.02
CA MET A 1 1.69 19.65 -10.01
C MET A 1 1.34 18.87 -11.26
N ILE A 2 0.91 17.64 -11.10
CA ILE A 2 0.65 16.70 -12.20
C ILE A 2 -0.86 16.64 -12.38
N LEU A 3 -1.33 16.76 -13.61
CA LEU A 3 -2.74 16.74 -13.96
C LEU A 3 -2.95 15.89 -15.22
N HIS A 4 -4.04 15.16 -15.27
CA HIS A 4 -4.56 14.64 -16.53
C HIS A 4 -5.19 15.75 -17.37
N MET A 5 -5.38 15.51 -18.66
CA MET A 5 -5.99 16.46 -19.59
C MET A 5 -7.48 16.72 -19.30
N GLY A 6 -8.15 15.78 -18.62
CA GLY A 6 -9.57 15.90 -18.25
C GLY A 6 -10.52 15.28 -19.28
N GLY A 7 -11.79 15.70 -19.27
CA GLY A 7 -12.81 15.13 -20.15
C GLY A 7 -12.56 15.44 -21.64
N THR A 8 -13.02 14.56 -22.53
CA THR A 8 -12.91 14.77 -23.99
C THR A 8 -14.03 15.62 -24.57
N PHE A 9 -15.15 15.79 -23.84
CA PHE A 9 -16.32 16.56 -24.27
C PHE A 9 -16.76 16.23 -25.70
N ALA A 10 -17.14 14.97 -25.95
CA ALA A 10 -17.50 14.48 -27.28
C ALA A 10 -18.61 15.30 -27.97
N GLY A 11 -19.57 15.84 -27.21
CA GLY A 11 -20.60 16.75 -27.74
C GLY A 11 -20.09 18.12 -28.20
N ASP A 12 -18.89 18.52 -27.75
CA ASP A 12 -18.28 19.83 -27.99
C ASP A 12 -16.98 19.69 -28.81
N GLY A 13 -16.97 18.78 -29.79
CA GLY A 13 -15.85 18.58 -30.73
C GLY A 13 -14.77 17.61 -30.28
N GLY A 14 -14.97 16.89 -29.16
CA GLY A 14 -14.11 15.78 -28.77
C GLY A 14 -12.67 16.17 -28.41
N LYS A 15 -11.75 15.22 -28.60
CA LYS A 15 -10.32 15.39 -28.27
C LYS A 15 -9.70 16.64 -28.94
N PRO A 16 -9.82 16.86 -30.26
CA PRO A 16 -9.17 18.01 -30.90
C PRO A 16 -9.61 19.35 -30.30
N ALA A 17 -10.94 19.55 -30.15
CA ALA A 17 -11.47 20.77 -29.55
C ALA A 17 -11.08 20.93 -28.07
N THR A 18 -10.93 19.83 -27.33
CA THR A 18 -10.45 19.88 -25.94
C THR A 18 -9.00 20.34 -25.86
N LEU A 19 -8.12 19.83 -26.74
CA LEU A 19 -6.73 20.27 -26.78
C LEU A 19 -6.64 21.77 -27.12
N ASP A 20 -7.48 22.26 -28.02
CA ASP A 20 -7.51 23.69 -28.38
C ASP A 20 -8.01 24.56 -27.22
N ARG A 21 -9.03 24.11 -26.48
CA ARG A 21 -9.45 24.78 -25.24
C ARG A 21 -8.34 24.79 -24.20
N PHE A 22 -7.62 23.67 -24.04
CA PHE A 22 -6.49 23.60 -23.13
C PHE A 22 -5.38 24.58 -23.52
N ARG A 23 -5.02 24.67 -24.80
CA ARG A 23 -4.05 25.67 -25.31
C ARG A 23 -4.49 27.10 -24.98
N ALA A 24 -5.74 27.45 -25.28
CA ALA A 24 -6.27 28.77 -25.02
C ALA A 24 -6.21 29.13 -23.52
N ASN A 25 -6.59 28.19 -22.65
CA ASN A 25 -6.55 28.39 -21.20
C ASN A 25 -5.13 28.40 -20.64
N TYR A 26 -4.22 27.60 -21.19
CA TYR A 26 -2.83 27.57 -20.74
C TYR A 26 -2.16 28.93 -20.91
N VAL A 27 -2.45 29.66 -22.00
CA VAL A 27 -1.92 31.02 -22.22
C VAL A 27 -2.29 31.96 -21.06
N LEU A 28 -3.49 31.82 -20.49
CA LEU A 28 -4.02 32.65 -19.41
C LEU A 28 -3.40 32.32 -18.03
N LEU A 29 -2.72 31.17 -17.88
CA LEU A 29 -2.14 30.78 -16.60
C LEU A 29 -0.97 31.67 -16.18
N SER A 30 -0.86 31.90 -14.86
CA SER A 30 0.26 32.64 -14.29
C SER A 30 1.60 31.92 -14.52
N PRO A 31 2.72 32.65 -14.58
CA PRO A 31 4.05 32.03 -14.68
C PRO A 31 4.33 31.01 -13.56
N SER A 32 3.77 31.24 -12.37
CA SER A 32 3.92 30.33 -11.22
C SER A 32 3.30 28.95 -11.50
N ILE A 33 2.12 28.92 -12.12
CA ILE A 33 1.45 27.66 -12.47
C ILE A 33 2.18 26.99 -13.64
N LYS A 34 2.53 27.73 -14.70
CA LYS A 34 3.25 27.21 -15.87
C LYS A 34 4.60 26.57 -15.52
N ARG A 35 5.27 27.02 -14.46
CA ARG A 35 6.52 26.42 -13.96
C ARG A 35 6.32 25.06 -13.28
N ARG A 36 5.12 24.74 -12.80
CA ARG A 36 4.83 23.55 -11.99
C ARG A 36 3.89 22.57 -12.66
N LEU A 37 3.16 23.02 -13.68
CA LEU A 37 2.24 22.18 -14.43
C LEU A 37 3.00 21.11 -15.19
N VAL A 38 2.51 19.89 -15.06
CA VAL A 38 2.99 18.68 -15.70
C VAL A 38 1.74 17.91 -16.13
N LEU A 39 1.75 17.34 -17.33
CA LEU A 39 0.65 16.52 -17.82
C LEU A 39 0.99 15.04 -17.66
N GLU A 40 -0.03 14.20 -17.57
CA GLU A 40 0.08 12.74 -17.43
C GLU A 40 -0.94 12.05 -18.33
N ASN A 41 -0.53 10.99 -19.05
CA ASN A 41 -1.47 10.14 -19.78
C ASN A 41 -2.39 9.38 -18.82
N ASP A 42 -3.62 9.09 -19.23
CA ASP A 42 -4.63 8.45 -18.36
C ASP A 42 -5.15 7.13 -18.93
N ASP A 43 -6.00 6.44 -18.16
CA ASP A 43 -6.57 5.13 -18.44
C ASP A 43 -8.01 5.19 -19.00
N VAL A 44 -8.48 6.39 -19.36
CA VAL A 44 -9.84 6.61 -19.86
C VAL A 44 -9.87 7.14 -21.28
N SER A 45 -9.02 8.11 -21.61
CA SER A 45 -9.18 8.96 -22.78
C SER A 45 -7.87 9.35 -23.43
N TRP A 46 -6.84 9.72 -22.67
CA TRP A 46 -5.68 10.43 -23.23
C TRP A 46 -4.43 9.57 -23.19
N SER A 47 -3.99 9.13 -24.38
CA SER A 47 -2.73 8.41 -24.55
C SER A 47 -1.53 9.36 -24.54
N VAL A 48 -0.34 8.79 -24.42
CA VAL A 48 0.93 9.53 -24.61
C VAL A 48 0.98 10.21 -25.99
N HIS A 49 0.48 9.56 -27.04
CA HIS A 49 0.52 10.07 -28.40
C HIS A 49 -0.41 11.26 -28.62
N ASP A 50 -1.51 11.34 -27.86
CA ASP A 50 -2.38 12.52 -27.85
C ASP A 50 -1.71 13.72 -27.17
N LEU A 51 -1.02 13.48 -26.05
CA LEU A 51 -0.55 14.55 -25.14
C LEU A 51 0.86 15.06 -25.45
N LEU A 52 1.76 14.18 -25.92
CA LEU A 52 3.16 14.54 -26.15
C LEU A 52 3.33 15.72 -27.12
N PRO A 53 2.62 15.83 -28.25
CA PRO A 53 2.73 16.99 -29.14
C PRO A 53 2.37 18.31 -28.45
N VAL A 54 1.33 18.32 -27.61
CA VAL A 54 0.90 19.50 -26.85
C VAL A 54 1.92 19.86 -25.76
N CYS A 55 2.50 18.84 -25.12
CA CYS A 55 3.56 19.02 -24.13
C CYS A 55 4.83 19.62 -24.74
N GLU A 56 5.19 19.18 -25.94
CA GLU A 56 6.30 19.73 -26.73
C GLU A 56 6.03 21.20 -27.10
N GLU A 57 4.86 21.48 -27.68
CA GLU A 57 4.42 22.80 -28.11
C GLU A 57 4.39 23.82 -26.97
N LEU A 58 3.77 23.48 -25.84
CA LEU A 58 3.54 24.40 -24.73
C LEU A 58 4.67 24.41 -23.68
N ASN A 59 5.73 23.64 -23.93
CA ASN A 59 6.83 23.38 -23.01
C ASN A 59 6.34 22.93 -21.62
N ILE A 60 5.48 21.91 -21.60
CA ILE A 60 4.95 21.25 -20.40
C ILE A 60 5.62 19.87 -20.30
N PRO A 61 6.14 19.45 -19.13
CA PRO A 61 6.67 18.11 -18.97
C PRO A 61 5.55 17.07 -19.02
N LEU A 62 5.82 15.93 -19.64
CA LEU A 62 4.91 14.78 -19.66
C LEU A 62 5.41 13.69 -18.71
N VAL A 63 4.60 13.34 -17.70
CA VAL A 63 4.76 12.11 -16.91
C VAL A 63 4.21 10.96 -17.74
N LEU A 64 5.06 9.99 -18.02
CA LEU A 64 4.61 8.70 -18.48
C LEU A 64 4.11 7.91 -17.27
N ASP A 65 2.83 7.58 -17.27
CA ASP A 65 2.30 6.51 -16.44
C ASP A 65 2.22 5.23 -17.25
N TYR A 66 3.03 4.23 -16.86
CA TYR A 66 3.11 2.93 -17.54
C TYR A 66 1.83 2.10 -17.41
N HIS A 67 1.11 2.22 -16.29
CA HIS A 67 -0.12 1.48 -16.04
C HIS A 67 -1.23 2.00 -16.95
N HIS A 68 -1.43 3.32 -16.98
CA HIS A 68 -2.35 3.99 -17.88
C HIS A 68 -2.02 3.71 -19.33
N HIS A 69 -0.72 3.76 -19.71
CA HIS A 69 -0.30 3.45 -21.08
C HIS A 69 -0.70 2.04 -21.51
N ASN A 70 -0.60 1.06 -20.62
CA ASN A 70 -1.01 -0.31 -20.94
C ASN A 70 -2.54 -0.46 -21.09
N ILE A 71 -3.34 0.54 -20.73
CA ILE A 71 -4.80 0.55 -20.88
C ILE A 71 -5.22 1.41 -22.08
N ILE A 72 -4.67 2.62 -22.18
CA ILE A 72 -4.92 3.57 -23.26
C ILE A 72 -3.60 3.91 -23.97
N PHE A 73 -3.46 3.37 -25.17
CA PHE A 73 -2.36 3.63 -26.09
C PHE A 73 -2.87 3.78 -27.52
N ASP A 74 -2.01 4.28 -28.38
CA ASP A 74 -2.26 4.34 -29.82
C ASP A 74 -1.77 3.03 -30.44
N ALA A 75 -2.72 2.17 -30.81
CA ALA A 75 -2.44 0.84 -31.35
C ALA A 75 -1.77 0.86 -32.72
N ASP A 76 -1.86 1.96 -33.47
CA ASP A 76 -1.19 2.13 -34.75
C ASP A 76 0.29 2.52 -34.57
N LYS A 77 0.67 2.97 -33.37
CA LYS A 77 2.03 3.45 -33.04
C LYS A 77 2.78 2.53 -32.09
N CYS A 78 2.08 1.85 -31.20
CA CYS A 78 2.66 0.99 -30.17
C CYS A 78 1.82 -0.26 -30.01
N ARG A 79 2.49 -1.38 -29.78
CA ARG A 79 1.85 -2.59 -29.24
C ARG A 79 1.53 -2.39 -27.78
N GLU A 80 0.53 -3.13 -27.30
CA GLU A 80 0.23 -3.17 -25.88
C GLU A 80 1.47 -3.62 -25.08
N GLY A 81 1.78 -2.88 -24.02
CA GLY A 81 2.92 -3.16 -23.14
C GLY A 81 3.89 -1.99 -23.07
N THR A 82 5.00 -2.23 -22.37
CA THR A 82 5.97 -1.17 -22.05
C THR A 82 7.16 -1.11 -23.00
N LEU A 83 7.32 -2.09 -23.89
CA LEU A 83 8.50 -2.18 -24.75
C LEU A 83 8.58 -1.01 -25.74
N ASP A 84 7.49 -0.75 -26.47
CA ASP A 84 7.48 0.23 -27.57
C ASP A 84 7.56 1.66 -27.04
N ILE A 85 6.84 1.96 -25.94
CA ILE A 85 6.89 3.29 -25.32
C ILE A 85 8.23 3.62 -24.68
N SER A 86 9.02 2.60 -24.34
CA SER A 86 10.34 2.77 -23.75
C SER A 86 11.45 2.88 -24.80
N GLN A 87 11.13 2.68 -26.08
CA GLN A 87 12.11 2.85 -27.14
C GLN A 87 12.59 4.31 -27.24
N PRO A 88 13.86 4.55 -27.62
CA PRO A 88 14.47 5.88 -27.65
C PRO A 88 13.66 6.92 -28.43
N GLU A 89 12.95 6.53 -29.48
CA GLU A 89 12.18 7.42 -30.35
C GLU A 89 11.07 8.18 -29.60
N ILE A 90 10.47 7.55 -28.59
CA ILE A 90 9.43 8.17 -27.76
C ILE A 90 10.00 8.57 -26.40
N SER A 91 10.77 7.70 -25.75
CA SER A 91 11.27 7.97 -24.40
C SER A 91 12.18 9.20 -24.36
N ALA A 92 13.01 9.43 -25.39
CA ALA A 92 13.84 10.63 -25.47
C ALA A 92 13.03 11.91 -25.71
N ARG A 93 11.91 11.82 -26.45
CA ARG A 93 11.00 12.96 -26.64
C ARG A 93 10.32 13.36 -25.33
N ILE A 94 9.84 12.38 -24.56
CA ILE A 94 9.28 12.61 -23.23
C ILE A 94 10.36 13.21 -22.32
N ALA A 95 11.55 12.62 -22.24
CA ALA A 95 12.66 13.13 -21.43
C ALA A 95 13.03 14.58 -21.79
N ALA A 96 13.04 14.93 -23.08
CA ALA A 96 13.33 16.28 -23.55
C ALA A 96 12.34 17.32 -22.99
N THR A 97 11.09 16.95 -22.70
CA THR A 97 10.11 17.86 -22.07
C THR A 97 10.50 18.28 -20.65
N TRP A 98 11.26 17.44 -19.94
CA TRP A 98 11.80 17.72 -18.61
C TRP A 98 13.13 18.45 -18.68
N THR A 99 14.03 18.00 -19.56
CA THR A 99 15.36 18.60 -19.76
C THR A 99 15.27 20.06 -20.15
N ARG A 100 14.30 20.45 -21.00
CA ARG A 100 14.07 21.86 -21.37
C ARG A 100 13.73 22.76 -20.18
N LYS A 101 13.22 22.20 -19.08
CA LYS A 101 12.95 22.94 -17.83
C LYS A 101 14.07 22.80 -16.79
N GLY A 102 15.12 22.02 -17.07
CA GLY A 102 16.23 21.80 -16.13
C GLY A 102 15.82 21.06 -14.86
N ILE A 103 14.81 20.19 -14.94
CA ILE A 103 14.32 19.39 -13.81
C ILE A 103 14.46 17.91 -14.08
N LYS A 104 14.62 17.12 -13.02
CA LYS A 104 14.71 15.67 -13.08
C LYS A 104 13.38 15.08 -13.56
N GLN A 105 13.45 14.09 -14.46
CA GLN A 105 12.27 13.44 -15.01
C GLN A 105 11.56 12.61 -13.93
N LYS A 106 10.23 12.71 -13.91
CA LYS A 106 9.37 11.85 -13.10
C LYS A 106 8.51 10.94 -13.99
N MET A 107 8.34 9.68 -13.61
CA MET A 107 7.34 8.77 -14.18
C MET A 107 6.52 8.13 -13.08
N HIS A 108 5.37 7.57 -13.45
CA HIS A 108 4.48 6.84 -12.55
C HIS A 108 4.43 5.36 -12.93
N TYR A 109 4.30 4.51 -11.92
CA TYR A 109 4.21 3.08 -12.10
C TYR A 109 3.20 2.45 -11.15
N SER A 110 2.30 1.66 -11.74
CA SER A 110 1.37 0.77 -11.06
C SER A 110 1.21 -0.53 -11.84
N GLU A 111 0.51 -1.48 -11.24
CA GLU A 111 0.13 -2.74 -11.85
C GLU A 111 -1.37 -3.00 -11.61
N PRO A 112 -2.07 -3.68 -12.54
CA PRO A 112 -3.46 -4.07 -12.31
C PRO A 112 -3.54 -5.10 -11.18
N CYS A 113 -4.69 -5.16 -10.51
CA CYS A 113 -4.99 -6.27 -9.60
C CYS A 113 -4.87 -7.64 -10.29
N PRO A 114 -4.40 -8.68 -9.57
CA PRO A 114 -4.39 -10.05 -10.09
C PRO A 114 -5.76 -10.49 -10.63
N GLY A 115 -5.78 -11.11 -11.80
CA GLY A 115 -7.01 -11.57 -12.46
C GLY A 115 -7.81 -10.49 -13.18
N ALA A 116 -7.29 -9.26 -13.30
CA ALA A 116 -7.93 -8.22 -14.09
C ALA A 116 -7.85 -8.54 -15.60
N VAL A 117 -9.02 -8.68 -16.24
CA VAL A 117 -9.12 -8.97 -17.69
C VAL A 117 -9.77 -7.82 -18.44
N SER A 118 -10.89 -7.29 -17.92
CA SER A 118 -11.62 -6.20 -18.57
C SER A 118 -10.84 -4.88 -18.47
N GLY A 119 -11.01 -3.98 -19.45
CA GLY A 119 -10.39 -2.65 -19.40
C GLY A 119 -10.74 -1.88 -18.12
N HIS A 120 -11.97 -2.02 -17.62
CA HIS A 120 -12.40 -1.40 -16.35
C HIS A 120 -11.69 -2.00 -15.13
N ASP A 121 -11.53 -3.32 -15.07
CA ASP A 121 -10.87 -3.95 -13.92
C ASP A 121 -9.37 -3.68 -13.89
N ARG A 122 -8.77 -3.53 -15.07
CA ARG A 122 -7.35 -3.20 -15.21
C ARG A 122 -7.00 -1.85 -14.62
N ARG A 123 -7.93 -0.89 -14.53
CA ARG A 123 -7.73 0.43 -13.91
C ARG A 123 -7.45 0.38 -12.41
N LYS A 124 -7.81 -0.71 -11.74
CA LYS A 124 -7.64 -0.83 -10.29
C LYS A 124 -6.17 -1.12 -9.99
N HIS A 125 -5.53 -0.17 -9.31
CA HIS A 125 -4.17 -0.35 -8.78
C HIS A 125 -4.09 -1.52 -7.80
N SER A 126 -3.06 -2.34 -7.96
CA SER A 126 -2.72 -3.42 -7.06
C SER A 126 -2.32 -2.89 -5.67
N PRO A 127 -2.42 -3.71 -4.61
CA PRO A 127 -1.88 -3.37 -3.30
C PRO A 127 -0.38 -3.10 -3.33
N ARG A 128 0.36 -3.91 -4.09
CA ARG A 128 1.80 -3.79 -4.32
C ARG A 128 2.12 -4.19 -5.75
N VAL A 129 3.13 -3.55 -6.31
CA VAL A 129 3.68 -3.88 -7.62
C VAL A 129 4.76 -4.95 -7.51
N ALA A 130 4.91 -5.78 -8.53
CA ALA A 130 5.83 -6.90 -8.54
C ALA A 130 7.20 -6.58 -9.15
N THR A 131 7.28 -5.59 -10.04
CA THR A 131 8.53 -5.27 -10.75
C THR A 131 8.81 -3.77 -10.82
N LEU A 132 9.94 -3.41 -11.42
CA LEU A 132 10.24 -2.06 -11.88
C LEU A 132 9.99 -1.96 -13.39
N PRO A 133 9.50 -0.82 -13.89
CA PRO A 133 9.37 -0.59 -15.32
C PRO A 133 10.77 -0.39 -15.96
N PRO A 134 10.87 -0.48 -17.30
CA PRO A 134 12.10 -0.16 -18.04
C PRO A 134 12.38 1.36 -18.07
N CYS A 135 12.54 1.97 -16.90
CA CYS A 135 12.84 3.39 -16.75
C CYS A 135 14.35 3.65 -16.61
N PRO A 136 14.84 4.85 -16.97
CA PRO A 136 16.22 5.25 -16.72
C PRO A 136 16.61 5.13 -15.23
N PRO A 137 17.86 4.81 -14.90
CA PRO A 137 18.29 4.62 -13.51
C PRO A 137 18.33 5.91 -12.69
N ASP A 138 18.40 7.07 -13.35
CA ASP A 138 18.56 8.39 -12.76
C ASP A 138 17.26 9.20 -12.71
N MET A 139 16.11 8.57 -12.87
CA MET A 139 14.80 9.23 -12.85
C MET A 139 14.11 9.12 -11.47
N ASP A 140 13.06 9.92 -11.26
CA ASP A 140 12.19 9.78 -10.08
C ASP A 140 10.97 8.92 -10.43
N LEU A 141 10.89 7.72 -9.85
CA LEU A 141 9.78 6.79 -10.06
C LEU A 141 8.77 6.88 -8.92
N MET A 142 7.53 7.29 -9.23
CA MET A 142 6.42 7.23 -8.27
C MET A 142 5.73 5.88 -8.35
N ILE A 143 5.66 5.17 -7.23
CA ILE A 143 4.90 3.92 -7.10
C ILE A 143 3.48 4.25 -6.65
N GLU A 144 2.51 3.96 -7.50
CA GLU A 144 1.09 4.21 -7.25
C GLU A 144 0.37 2.91 -6.86
N ALA A 145 0.45 2.55 -5.59
CA ALA A 145 -0.13 1.30 -5.07
C ALA A 145 -0.93 1.53 -3.79
N LYS A 146 -1.88 0.65 -3.48
CA LYS A 146 -2.78 0.86 -2.32
C LYS A 146 -2.07 0.77 -0.98
N ASP A 147 -1.05 -0.10 -0.85
CA ASP A 147 -0.29 -0.24 0.39
C ASP A 147 0.82 0.82 0.53
N LYS A 148 0.88 1.82 -0.36
CA LYS A 148 1.76 2.99 -0.29
C LYS A 148 3.22 2.61 -0.04
N GLU A 149 3.80 3.02 1.10
CA GLU A 149 5.20 2.80 1.45
C GLU A 149 5.55 1.31 1.52
N GLN A 150 4.60 0.42 1.85
CA GLN A 150 4.86 -1.02 1.86
C GLN A 150 5.15 -1.56 0.46
N ALA A 151 4.54 -0.98 -0.59
CA ALA A 151 4.86 -1.35 -1.96
C ALA A 151 6.28 -0.92 -2.34
N VAL A 152 6.71 0.25 -1.88
CA VAL A 152 8.09 0.73 -2.07
C VAL A 152 9.08 -0.14 -1.30
N PHE A 153 8.80 -0.47 -0.04
CA PHE A 153 9.63 -1.34 0.77
C PHE A 153 9.75 -2.75 0.19
N ASP A 154 8.66 -3.31 -0.34
CA ASP A 154 8.68 -4.61 -1.01
C ASP A 154 9.63 -4.59 -2.22
N LEU A 155 9.53 -3.56 -3.07
CA LEU A 155 10.44 -3.38 -4.20
C LEU A 155 11.89 -3.21 -3.77
N MET A 156 12.15 -2.34 -2.77
CA MET A 156 13.49 -2.11 -2.25
C MET A 156 14.13 -3.40 -1.74
N ARG A 157 13.39 -4.22 -0.98
CA ARG A 157 13.86 -5.51 -0.48
C ARG A 157 14.06 -6.53 -1.60
N ARG A 158 13.10 -6.61 -2.52
CA ARG A 158 13.10 -7.57 -3.65
C ARG A 158 14.28 -7.34 -4.59
N PHE A 159 14.53 -6.09 -4.96
CA PHE A 159 15.60 -5.70 -5.89
C PHE A 159 16.89 -5.26 -5.18
N LYS A 160 16.94 -5.33 -3.84
CA LYS A 160 18.08 -4.92 -3.01
C LYS A 160 18.55 -3.49 -3.32
N LEU A 161 17.60 -2.58 -3.47
CA LEU A 161 17.89 -1.17 -3.74
C LEU A 161 18.63 -0.53 -2.55
N PRO A 162 19.42 0.53 -2.75
CA PRO A 162 20.11 1.21 -1.66
C PRO A 162 19.16 1.59 -0.53
N GLY A 163 19.49 1.23 0.72
CA GLY A 163 18.66 1.50 1.90
C GLY A 163 17.74 0.35 2.31
N HIS A 164 17.62 -0.72 1.52
CA HIS A 164 16.75 -1.87 1.86
C HIS A 164 17.13 -2.56 3.17
N GLU A 165 18.40 -2.49 3.57
CA GLU A 165 18.93 -3.04 4.82
C GLU A 165 18.35 -2.36 6.08
N LYS A 166 17.77 -1.17 5.93
CA LYS A 166 17.13 -0.43 7.04
C LYS A 166 15.67 -0.86 7.27
N ILE A 167 15.14 -1.71 6.41
CA ILE A 167 13.74 -2.13 6.41
C ILE A 167 13.64 -3.51 7.09
N ALA A 168 13.21 -3.54 8.34
CA ALA A 168 12.99 -4.77 9.08
C ALA A 168 11.51 -5.16 9.13
N ASP A 169 11.26 -6.46 9.33
CA ASP A 169 9.93 -7.02 9.48
C ASP A 169 9.30 -6.58 10.82
N VAL A 170 8.05 -6.15 10.75
CA VAL A 170 7.18 -5.94 11.92
C VAL A 170 7.00 -7.27 12.63
N ILE A 171 7.17 -7.25 13.95
CA ILE A 171 6.80 -8.39 14.79
C ILE A 171 5.29 -8.33 15.03
N PRO A 172 4.55 -9.42 14.80
CA PRO A 172 3.10 -9.42 14.94
C PRO A 172 2.64 -8.88 16.29
N HIS A 173 1.81 -7.83 16.24
CA HIS A 173 1.18 -7.17 17.39
C HIS A 173 2.15 -6.50 18.37
N MET A 174 3.37 -6.25 17.94
CA MET A 174 4.40 -5.54 18.70
C MET A 174 4.85 -4.29 17.94
N ARG A 175 4.51 -3.13 18.50
CA ARG A 175 4.96 -1.81 18.03
C ARG A 175 5.70 -1.13 19.17
N GLU A 176 6.96 -0.82 18.94
CA GLU A 176 7.85 -0.10 19.87
C GLU A 176 7.90 1.41 19.53
N ASP A 177 7.30 1.77 18.40
CA ASP A 177 7.28 3.09 17.75
C ASP A 177 5.89 3.73 17.81
N GLN A 178 5.06 3.29 18.75
CA GLN A 178 3.77 3.90 19.05
C GLN A 178 3.57 4.05 20.56
N ASP A 179 2.81 5.07 20.92
CA ASP A 179 2.41 5.32 22.29
C ASP A 179 1.62 4.13 22.86
N ARG A 180 1.97 3.74 24.10
CA ARG A 180 1.29 2.67 24.80
C ARG A 180 0.98 3.07 26.24
N PRO A 181 -0.29 2.98 26.66
CA PRO A 181 -0.64 3.24 28.06
C PRO A 181 -0.07 2.14 28.97
N ALA A 182 0.27 2.51 30.20
CA ALA A 182 0.73 1.56 31.21
C ALA A 182 -0.33 0.47 31.45
N LYS A 183 0.11 -0.79 31.54
CA LYS A 183 -0.80 -1.89 31.90
C LYS A 183 -1.18 -1.76 33.37
N LYS A 184 -2.49 -1.71 33.67
CA LYS A 184 -2.97 -1.74 35.06
C LYS A 184 -2.50 -3.02 35.75
N ALA A 185 -1.80 -2.88 36.89
CA ALA A 185 -1.37 -4.01 37.70
C ALA A 185 -2.57 -4.89 38.05
N LYS A 186 -2.46 -6.21 37.81
CA LYS A 186 -3.47 -7.16 38.26
C LYS A 186 -3.44 -7.18 39.79
N LYS A 187 -4.54 -6.78 40.45
CA LYS A 187 -4.70 -7.02 41.89
C LYS A 187 -4.59 -8.52 42.14
N ALA A 188 -3.63 -8.93 42.97
CA ALA A 188 -3.53 -10.32 43.41
C ALA A 188 -4.83 -10.71 44.12
N SER A 189 -5.55 -11.70 43.57
CA SER A 189 -6.71 -12.27 44.25
C SER A 189 -6.21 -13.01 45.50
N PRO A 190 -6.76 -12.77 46.71
CA PRO A 190 -6.38 -13.55 47.87
C PRO A 190 -6.82 -15.00 47.64
N LYS A 191 -5.86 -15.95 47.62
CA LYS A 191 -6.16 -17.38 47.68
C LYS A 191 -6.90 -17.63 49.00
N LYS A 192 -8.23 -17.83 48.95
CA LYS A 192 -8.97 -18.40 50.08
C LYS A 192 -8.45 -19.82 50.31
N ARG A 193 -7.62 -20.01 51.35
CA ARG A 193 -7.35 -21.34 51.90
C ARG A 193 -8.68 -21.92 52.39
N LYS A 194 -9.08 -23.05 51.83
CA LYS A 194 -10.23 -23.83 52.29
C LYS A 194 -9.80 -24.51 53.59
N VAL A 195 -10.20 -23.96 54.74
CA VAL A 195 -10.04 -24.62 56.03
C VAL A 195 -10.99 -25.82 56.03
N LYS A 196 -10.43 -27.03 56.10
CA LYS A 196 -11.19 -28.26 56.36
C LYS A 196 -11.12 -28.47 57.87
N SER A 197 -12.25 -28.31 58.55
CA SER A 197 -12.41 -28.64 59.96
C SER A 197 -12.39 -30.15 60.13
N THR A 198 -11.47 -30.66 60.94
CA THR A 198 -11.56 -31.96 61.59
C THR A 198 -11.06 -31.77 63.01
N ASP A 199 -11.96 -32.02 63.98
CA ASP A 199 -11.71 -31.99 65.42
C ASP A 199 -10.68 -33.06 65.83
N GLY A 200 -9.89 -32.76 66.88
CA GLY A 200 -9.02 -33.72 67.56
C GLY A 200 -7.80 -33.05 68.19
N GLU A 201 -7.74 -33.09 69.51
CA GLU A 201 -6.78 -32.46 70.44
C GLU A 201 -5.34 -33.01 70.30
N ASP A 202 -4.32 -32.13 70.39
CA ASP A 202 -3.27 -32.12 71.44
C ASP A 202 -2.08 -31.22 71.08
N GLU A 203 -1.38 -30.74 72.11
CA GLU A 203 -0.45 -29.62 72.12
C GLU A 203 0.94 -29.83 71.48
N ALA A 204 1.52 -28.66 71.16
CA ALA A 204 2.93 -28.26 71.35
C ALA A 204 3.91 -28.26 70.16
N ALA A 205 4.44 -27.04 69.96
CA ALA A 205 5.76 -26.64 69.48
C ALA A 205 6.13 -26.81 67.99
N GLY A 206 6.54 -25.71 67.36
CA GLY A 206 7.48 -25.77 66.23
C GLY A 206 7.31 -24.72 65.12
N ASP A 207 8.14 -23.69 65.20
CA ASP A 207 8.98 -23.16 64.11
C ASP A 207 8.40 -22.22 63.02
N GLY A 208 9.22 -21.22 62.71
CA GLY A 208 8.91 -20.04 61.93
C GLY A 208 8.82 -20.28 60.42
N GLY A 209 7.64 -20.02 59.85
CA GLY A 209 7.45 -19.94 58.40
C GLY A 209 7.54 -18.50 57.89
N LYS A 210 8.73 -18.10 57.41
CA LYS A 210 8.98 -16.86 56.65
C LYS A 210 8.01 -16.79 55.47
N LYS A 211 7.16 -15.75 55.44
CA LYS A 211 6.24 -15.47 54.33
C LYS A 211 7.05 -14.88 53.18
N GLU A 212 7.51 -15.72 52.24
CA GLU A 212 8.05 -15.24 50.97
C GLU A 212 6.92 -14.52 50.21
N THR A 213 6.95 -13.19 50.27
CA THR A 213 6.24 -12.33 49.33
C THR A 213 6.96 -12.41 48.00
N ALA A 214 6.41 -13.20 47.07
CA ALA A 214 6.80 -13.08 45.67
C ALA A 214 6.60 -11.63 45.23
N GLU A 215 7.69 -10.96 44.84
CA GLU A 215 7.62 -9.62 44.28
C GLU A 215 6.68 -9.61 43.06
N PRO A 216 5.76 -8.65 42.97
CA PRO A 216 4.97 -8.50 41.76
C PRO A 216 5.91 -8.16 40.61
N ALA A 217 5.81 -8.90 39.50
CA ALA A 217 6.52 -8.58 38.26
C ALA A 217 6.31 -7.08 37.91
N PRO A 218 7.36 -6.36 37.50
CA PRO A 218 7.26 -4.92 37.23
C PRO A 218 6.18 -4.68 36.18
N ALA A 219 5.28 -3.75 36.48
CA ALA A 219 4.30 -3.29 35.50
C ALA A 219 5.07 -2.66 34.33
N ASP A 220 4.81 -3.11 33.09
CA ASP A 220 5.25 -2.40 31.88
C ASP A 220 4.83 -0.92 32.03
N SER A 221 5.81 -0.02 32.17
CA SER A 221 5.61 1.42 32.21
C SER A 221 4.99 1.90 30.89
N ALA A 222 4.32 3.06 30.94
CA ALA A 222 3.84 3.71 29.73
C ALA A 222 5.03 3.98 28.79
N LEU A 223 4.82 3.76 27.50
CA LEU A 223 5.78 4.10 26.44
C LEU A 223 5.22 5.31 25.70
N VAL A 224 5.99 6.39 25.65
CA VAL A 224 5.68 7.58 24.86
C VAL A 224 6.82 7.73 23.86
N VAL A 225 6.48 7.78 22.58
CA VAL A 225 7.44 7.84 21.47
C VAL A 225 7.56 9.28 20.97
N SER A 226 8.75 9.69 20.55
CA SER A 226 8.95 11.02 19.97
C SER A 226 8.18 11.16 18.65
N PRO A 227 7.78 12.37 18.21
CA PRO A 227 7.20 12.57 16.88
C PRO A 227 8.10 12.09 15.75
N GLU A 228 9.42 12.16 15.93
CA GLU A 228 10.42 11.73 14.96
C GLU A 228 10.51 10.20 14.84
N ASP A 229 10.25 9.48 15.94
CA ASP A 229 10.31 8.02 15.99
C ASP A 229 8.93 7.37 15.77
N PHE A 230 7.84 8.14 15.84
CA PHE A 230 6.49 7.63 15.71
C PHE A 230 6.25 7.03 14.32
N GLY A 231 5.88 5.76 14.27
CA GLY A 231 5.64 5.06 13.00
C GLY A 231 6.90 4.70 12.22
N MET A 232 8.09 4.94 12.77
CA MET A 232 9.37 4.70 12.09
C MET A 232 9.93 3.29 12.33
N GLY A 233 9.18 2.40 12.99
CA GLY A 233 9.60 1.03 13.27
C GLY A 233 10.64 0.91 14.39
N GLY A 234 10.87 2.00 15.14
CA GLY A 234 11.76 2.04 16.29
C GLY A 234 13.24 1.89 15.92
N PRO A 235 14.13 1.60 16.89
CA PRO A 235 15.58 1.54 16.65
C PRO A 235 15.99 0.40 15.70
N LEU A 236 15.09 -0.54 15.44
CA LEU A 236 15.31 -1.69 14.57
C LEU A 236 14.67 -1.51 13.18
N GLY A 237 14.01 -0.38 12.89
CA GLY A 237 13.42 -0.11 11.57
C GLY A 237 12.33 -1.10 11.17
N ARG A 238 11.56 -1.61 12.13
CA ARG A 238 10.49 -2.60 11.92
C ARG A 238 9.25 -1.95 11.30
N VAL A 239 9.31 -1.73 10.00
CA VAL A 239 8.28 -0.99 9.24
C VAL A 239 7.58 -1.84 8.20
N TYR A 240 8.05 -3.05 7.91
CA TYR A 240 7.50 -3.87 6.83
C TYR A 240 6.59 -4.99 7.32
N TRP A 241 5.47 -5.23 6.66
CA TRP A 241 4.65 -6.44 6.83
C TRP A 241 4.26 -7.03 5.47
N PRO A 242 3.96 -8.35 5.37
CA PRO A 242 3.47 -8.93 4.12
C PRO A 242 2.05 -8.46 3.76
N VAL A 243 1.67 -8.60 2.48
CA VAL A 243 0.34 -8.22 1.97
C VAL A 243 -0.77 -8.93 2.77
N GLY A 244 -1.76 -8.18 3.25
CA GLY A 244 -2.91 -8.71 4.01
C GLY A 244 -2.66 -8.95 5.49
N PHE A 245 -1.48 -8.58 6.02
CA PHE A 245 -1.13 -8.73 7.43
C PHE A 245 -1.23 -7.43 8.23
N ASP A 246 -2.09 -6.49 7.83
CA ASP A 246 -2.29 -5.20 8.50
C ASP A 246 -2.71 -5.35 9.98
N ALA A 247 -3.36 -6.47 10.31
CA ALA A 247 -3.72 -6.82 11.69
C ALA A 247 -2.50 -6.97 12.62
N TRP A 248 -1.28 -7.13 12.09
CA TRP A 248 -0.04 -7.14 12.88
C TRP A 248 0.25 -5.79 13.53
N LEU A 249 -0.30 -4.70 13.00
CA LEU A 249 -0.11 -3.37 13.57
C LEU A 249 -0.96 -3.15 14.83
N GLU A 250 -2.05 -3.90 14.97
CA GLU A 250 -2.92 -3.82 16.13
C GLU A 250 -2.39 -4.69 17.29
N PRO A 251 -2.52 -4.25 18.56
CA PRO A 251 -2.26 -5.12 19.72
C PRO A 251 -3.13 -6.38 19.70
N LYS A 252 -2.61 -7.52 20.19
CA LYS A 252 -3.39 -8.77 20.30
C LYS A 252 -4.69 -8.52 21.06
N LYS A 253 -5.83 -8.73 20.40
CA LYS A 253 -7.14 -8.76 21.06
C LYS A 253 -7.14 -9.92 22.06
N LYS A 254 -7.49 -9.64 23.32
CA LYS A 254 -7.58 -10.68 24.35
C LYS A 254 -8.69 -11.66 23.96
N GLU A 255 -8.35 -12.93 23.80
CA GLU A 255 -9.35 -13.98 23.69
C GLU A 255 -10.24 -13.97 24.94
N LYS A 256 -11.54 -13.73 24.75
CA LYS A 256 -12.52 -13.99 25.80
C LYS A 256 -12.61 -15.52 25.95
N LYS A 257 -11.96 -16.08 26.97
CA LYS A 257 -12.30 -17.43 27.45
C LYS A 257 -13.77 -17.43 27.85
N GLY A 258 -14.63 -17.93 26.97
CA GLY A 258 -16.08 -18.01 27.20
C GLY A 258 -16.91 -17.73 25.96
N GLY A 259 -16.79 -18.58 24.95
CA GLY A 259 -17.72 -18.63 23.83
C GLY A 259 -17.64 -20.03 23.23
N LYS A 260 -18.68 -20.84 23.43
CA LYS A 260 -18.82 -22.16 22.81
C LYS A 260 -18.49 -22.07 21.32
N GLU A 261 -17.63 -22.96 20.85
CA GLU A 261 -17.51 -23.28 19.42
C GLU A 261 -18.91 -23.50 18.86
N LYS A 262 -19.32 -22.65 17.91
CA LYS A 262 -20.38 -23.00 16.98
C LYS A 262 -19.67 -23.67 15.82
N GLU A 263 -19.69 -25.00 15.83
CA GLU A 263 -19.49 -25.80 14.62
C GLU A 263 -20.39 -25.25 13.52
N GLU A 264 -19.78 -24.75 12.47
CA GLU A 264 -20.45 -24.42 11.23
C GLU A 264 -20.81 -25.74 10.55
N LYS A 265 -22.03 -26.24 10.81
CA LYS A 265 -22.62 -27.34 10.05
C LYS A 265 -22.77 -26.90 8.59
N THR A 266 -21.84 -27.31 7.74
CA THR A 266 -22.02 -27.39 6.30
C THR A 266 -23.22 -28.28 6.00
N LYS A 267 -24.36 -27.66 5.69
CA LYS A 267 -25.49 -28.36 5.05
C LYS A 267 -25.05 -28.72 3.62
N GLY A 268 -24.66 -29.98 3.46
CA GLY A 268 -24.58 -30.62 2.15
C GLY A 268 -25.95 -30.60 1.47
N GLY A 269 -26.12 -29.70 0.51
CA GLY A 269 -27.20 -29.76 -0.47
C GLY A 269 -26.80 -30.70 -1.59
N LYS A 270 -27.23 -31.97 -1.51
CA LYS A 270 -27.34 -32.85 -2.68
C LYS A 270 -28.20 -32.14 -3.72
N LYS A 271 -27.62 -31.74 -4.85
CA LYS A 271 -28.34 -31.68 -6.12
C LYS A 271 -27.86 -32.85 -6.97
N ALA A 272 -28.77 -33.82 -7.12
CA ALA A 272 -28.67 -34.86 -8.12
C ALA A 272 -28.61 -34.19 -9.51
N VAL A 273 -27.59 -34.55 -10.29
CA VAL A 273 -27.62 -34.38 -11.75
C VAL A 273 -27.87 -35.78 -12.28
N ASP A 274 -29.06 -35.94 -12.84
CA ASP A 274 -29.54 -37.10 -13.55
C ASP A 274 -28.74 -37.24 -14.85
N GLN A 275 -28.11 -38.41 -15.04
CA GLN A 275 -27.51 -38.81 -16.30
C GLN A 275 -28.57 -39.61 -17.06
N SER A 276 -29.16 -39.01 -18.10
CA SER A 276 -29.81 -39.78 -19.16
C SER A 276 -29.24 -39.36 -20.51
N THR A 277 -28.39 -40.25 -21.01
CA THR A 277 -28.10 -40.53 -22.42
C THR A 277 -29.32 -40.40 -23.33
N THR A 278 -29.13 -39.77 -24.49
CA THR A 278 -29.77 -40.20 -25.74
C THR A 278 -28.84 -39.90 -26.91
N GLU A 279 -28.44 -40.97 -27.57
CA GLU A 279 -27.94 -41.00 -28.94
C GLU A 279 -29.05 -40.54 -29.91
N GLY A 280 -28.63 -39.94 -31.03
CA GLY A 280 -29.50 -39.49 -32.12
C GLY A 280 -28.84 -38.43 -32.97
#